data_AF-A0A7Z2SY99-F1
#
_entry.id   AF-A0A7Z2SY99-F1
#
_cell.length_a   1.000
_cell.length_b   1.000
_cell.length_c   1.000
_cell.angle_alpha   90.00
_cell.angle_beta   90.00
_cell.angle_gamma   90.00
#
_symmetry.space_group_name_H-M   'P 1'
#
loop_
_entity.id
_entity.type
_entity.pdbx_description
1 polymer ?
#
loop_
_entity_poly.entity_id
_entity_poly.type
_entity_poly.pdbx_seq_one_letter_code
_entity_poly.pdbx_strand_id
1 'polypeptide(L)'
;MNFIQAVQLLDEGNALRRTSWTSAGYITKDEQGTISFFDHNEPAIYQLSTTDALADDWEQVEKDRWTIVSVSHDRELMQGRLFVSYQICAEHNGEVLNNHLIDEQELPQWARYVDVDLKTSSRHLNEKDIENVQNKLSA
;
A
#
# COMPACT_ATOMS: atom_id res chain seq x y z
N MET A 1 -20.51 10.40 1.35
CA MET A 1 -20.87 10.03 2.74
C MET A 1 -20.22 11.03 3.68
N ASN A 2 -20.73 11.20 4.91
CA ASN A 2 -20.11 12.14 5.86
C ASN A 2 -18.85 11.55 6.52
N PHE A 3 -18.05 12.40 7.14
CA PHE A 3 -16.79 11.95 7.74
C PHE A 3 -16.98 10.94 8.88
N ILE A 4 -18.06 11.02 9.66
CA ILE A 4 -18.33 10.04 10.75
C ILE A 4 -18.49 8.63 10.18
N GLN A 5 -19.21 8.49 9.06
CA GLN A 5 -19.36 7.22 8.34
C GLN A 5 -18.04 6.78 7.73
N ALA A 6 -17.27 7.72 7.15
CA ALA A 6 -15.95 7.43 6.59
C ALA A 6 -14.97 6.89 7.65
N VAL A 7 -15.00 7.44 8.87
CA VAL A 7 -14.16 6.96 9.98
C VAL A 7 -14.49 5.51 10.37
N GLN A 8 -15.77 5.13 10.38
CA GLN A 8 -16.15 3.74 10.63
C GLN A 8 -15.57 2.79 9.58
N LEU A 9 -15.64 3.17 8.29
CA LEU A 9 -15.04 2.38 7.22
C LEU A 9 -13.51 2.35 7.29
N LEU A 10 -12.87 3.44 7.72
CA LEU A 10 -11.42 3.48 7.97
C LEU A 10 -11.02 2.55 9.11
N ASP A 11 -11.81 2.49 10.20
CA ASP A 11 -11.60 1.57 11.32
C ASP A 11 -11.72 0.10 10.89
N GLU A 12 -12.51 -0.17 9.85
CA GLU A 12 -12.65 -1.49 9.21
C GLU A 12 -11.52 -1.80 8.19
N GLY A 13 -10.57 -0.89 8.00
CA GLY A 13 -9.42 -1.07 7.11
C GLY A 13 -9.66 -0.72 5.63
N ASN A 14 -10.79 -0.08 5.33
CA ASN A 14 -11.14 0.34 3.97
C ASN A 14 -10.37 1.61 3.54
N ALA A 15 -10.24 1.81 2.23
CA ALA A 15 -9.67 3.01 1.63
C ALA A 15 -10.77 4.02 1.30
N LEU A 16 -10.56 5.29 1.67
CA LEU A 16 -11.55 6.36 1.54
C LEU A 16 -10.96 7.53 0.75
N ARG A 17 -11.76 8.14 -0.13
CA ARG A 17 -11.40 9.32 -0.91
C ARG A 17 -12.49 10.38 -0.80
N ARG A 18 -12.14 11.65 -0.98
CA ARG A 18 -13.13 12.71 -1.25
C ARG A 18 -13.34 12.87 -2.75
N THR A 19 -14.59 12.89 -3.18
CA THR A 19 -14.93 13.10 -4.60
C THR A 19 -14.46 14.47 -5.12
N SER A 20 -14.32 15.46 -4.23
CA SER A 20 -13.74 16.77 -4.56
C SER A 20 -12.21 16.78 -4.74
N TRP A 21 -11.49 15.71 -4.37
CA TRP A 21 -10.05 15.65 -4.62
C TRP A 21 -9.76 15.51 -6.11
N THR A 22 -8.84 16.34 -6.59
CA THR A 22 -8.34 16.27 -7.97
C THR A 22 -7.32 15.15 -8.17
N SER A 23 -6.70 14.66 -7.10
CA SER A 23 -5.80 13.50 -7.14
C SER A 23 -6.60 12.20 -7.08
N ALA A 24 -6.01 11.12 -7.62
CA ALA A 24 -6.55 9.77 -7.56
C ALA A 24 -6.29 9.07 -6.21
N GLY A 25 -5.67 9.77 -5.25
CA GLY A 25 -5.29 9.20 -3.96
C GLY A 25 -6.46 8.97 -3.00
N TYR A 26 -6.16 8.22 -1.95
CA TYR A 26 -7.09 7.84 -0.89
C TYR A 26 -6.37 7.86 0.47
N ILE A 27 -7.15 7.83 1.54
CA ILE A 27 -6.65 7.64 2.90
C ILE A 27 -6.93 6.24 3.41
N THR A 28 -6.03 5.74 4.25
CA THR A 28 -6.20 4.52 5.04
C THR A 28 -5.85 4.81 6.49
N LYS A 29 -6.30 3.95 7.39
CA LYS A 29 -6.00 4.04 8.82
C LYS A 29 -5.25 2.79 9.27
N ASP A 30 -4.18 2.97 10.03
CA ASP A 30 -3.46 1.86 10.66
C ASP A 30 -4.08 1.45 12.01
N GLU A 31 -3.61 0.33 12.56
CA GLU A 31 -4.08 -0.21 13.84
C GLU A 31 -3.80 0.72 15.04
N GLN A 32 -2.80 1.61 14.91
CA GLN A 32 -2.47 2.62 15.91
C GLN A 32 -3.37 3.86 15.81
N GLY A 33 -4.18 3.93 14.75
CA GLY A 33 -5.13 4.98 14.45
C GLY A 33 -4.58 6.13 13.62
N THR A 34 -3.35 6.02 13.10
CA THR A 34 -2.75 6.99 12.19
C THR A 34 -3.45 6.91 10.84
N ILE A 35 -3.93 8.06 10.36
CA ILE A 35 -4.48 8.17 9.01
C ILE A 35 -3.35 8.64 8.10
N SER A 36 -3.14 7.93 6.99
CA SER A 36 -2.17 8.32 5.96
C SER A 36 -2.88 8.48 4.62
N PHE A 37 -2.36 9.40 3.81
CA PHE A 37 -2.76 9.61 2.43
C PHE A 37 -1.80 8.88 1.51
N PHE A 38 -2.35 8.24 0.50
CA PHE A 38 -1.63 7.45 -0.50
C PHE A 38 -2.16 7.83 -1.88
N ASP A 39 -1.27 8.31 -2.76
CA ASP A 39 -1.58 8.75 -4.12
C ASP A 39 -0.74 8.02 -5.16
N HIS A 40 -0.55 6.71 -4.95
CA HIS A 40 0.33 5.89 -5.77
C HIS A 40 1.80 6.29 -5.63
N ASN A 41 2.22 6.92 -4.52
CA ASN A 41 3.62 7.15 -4.18
C ASN A 41 3.86 6.77 -2.71
N GLU A 42 4.95 7.24 -2.10
CA GLU A 42 5.22 7.02 -0.68
C GLU A 42 4.07 7.56 0.20
N PRO A 43 3.50 6.74 1.11
CA PRO A 43 2.42 7.17 1.99
C PRO A 43 2.86 8.34 2.89
N ALA A 44 2.01 9.35 3.01
CA ALA A 44 2.25 10.52 3.87
C ALA A 44 1.21 10.59 4.99
N ILE A 45 1.59 11.05 6.19
CA ILE A 45 0.64 11.26 7.29
C ILE A 45 -0.42 12.27 6.85
N TYR A 46 -1.69 11.90 6.97
CA TYR A 46 -2.82 12.74 6.62
C TYR A 46 -3.30 13.53 7.84
N GLN A 47 -3.26 14.85 7.73
CA GLN A 47 -3.77 15.75 8.76
C GLN A 47 -5.20 16.17 8.41
N LEU A 48 -6.15 15.73 9.23
CA LEU A 48 -7.55 16.06 9.05
C LEU A 48 -7.80 17.56 9.27
N SER A 49 -8.27 18.26 8.25
CA SER A 49 -8.70 19.66 8.38
C SER A 49 -10.16 19.77 8.84
N THR A 50 -10.56 20.95 9.30
CA THR A 50 -11.97 21.25 9.61
C THR A 50 -12.87 21.09 8.37
N THR A 51 -12.35 21.44 7.19
CA THR A 51 -13.10 21.29 5.93
C THR A 51 -13.39 19.83 5.63
N ASP A 52 -12.43 18.94 5.88
CA ASP A 52 -12.58 17.50 5.66
C ASP A 52 -13.54 16.86 6.65
N ALA A 53 -13.49 17.29 7.92
CA ALA A 53 -14.38 16.81 8.97
C ALA A 53 -15.86 17.20 8.73
N LEU A 54 -16.09 18.33 8.08
CA LEU A 54 -17.44 18.81 7.72
C LEU A 54 -17.92 18.33 6.36
N ALA A 55 -17.08 17.61 5.61
CA ALA A 55 -17.40 17.16 4.28
C ALA A 55 -18.38 15.97 4.27
N ASP A 56 -19.25 15.95 3.26
CA ASP A 56 -20.25 14.92 3.00
C ASP A 56 -19.99 14.13 1.71
N ASP A 57 -18.82 14.36 1.11
CA ASP A 57 -18.43 13.90 -0.23
C ASP A 57 -17.39 12.75 -0.20
N TRP A 58 -17.31 12.04 0.94
CA TRP A 58 -16.44 10.86 1.08
C TRP A 58 -17.01 9.63 0.37
N GLU A 59 -16.15 8.82 -0.21
CA GLU A 59 -16.50 7.55 -0.85
C GLU A 59 -15.46 6.48 -0.51
N GLN A 60 -15.92 5.22 -0.44
CA GLN A 60 -15.03 4.08 -0.36
C GLN A 60 -14.49 3.76 -1.75
N VAL A 61 -13.20 3.49 -1.83
CA VAL A 61 -12.51 3.09 -3.06
C VAL A 61 -11.77 1.78 -2.85
N GLU A 62 -11.46 1.08 -3.95
CA GLU A 62 -10.55 -0.05 -3.90
C GLU A 62 -9.12 0.45 -3.70
N LYS A 63 -8.32 -0.31 -2.93
CA LYS A 63 -6.88 -0.08 -2.85
C LYS A 63 -6.23 -0.43 -4.19
N ASP A 64 -5.09 0.17 -4.46
CA ASP A 64 -4.28 -0.26 -5.58
C ASP A 64 -3.87 -1.71 -5.45
N ARG A 65 -3.75 -2.38 -6.59
CA ARG A 65 -3.13 -3.69 -6.67
C ARG A 65 -1.68 -3.55 -7.10
N TRP A 66 -0.78 -3.90 -6.20
CA TRP A 66 0.63 -4.11 -6.54
C TRP A 66 0.91 -5.58 -6.91
N THR A 67 1.88 -5.73 -7.81
CA THR A 67 2.50 -7.00 -8.18
C THR A 67 3.97 -6.91 -7.83
N ILE A 68 4.52 -7.94 -7.20
CA ILE A 68 5.96 -8.04 -6.98
C ILE A 68 6.57 -8.65 -8.24
N VAL A 69 7.37 -7.86 -8.94
CA VAL A 69 7.92 -8.24 -10.25
C VAL A 69 9.37 -8.72 -10.18
N SER A 70 10.09 -8.42 -9.10
CA SER A 70 11.39 -9.02 -8.81
C SER A 70 11.73 -8.97 -7.32
N VAL A 71 12.63 -9.87 -6.91
CA VAL A 71 13.26 -9.86 -5.58
C VAL A 71 14.77 -9.89 -5.74
N SER A 72 15.46 -8.92 -5.14
CA SER A 72 16.92 -8.87 -5.10
C SER A 72 17.42 -9.41 -3.75
N HIS A 73 18.53 -10.14 -3.79
CA HIS A 73 19.16 -10.78 -2.63
C HIS A 73 20.62 -10.36 -2.57
N ASP A 74 20.87 -9.15 -2.06
CA ASP A 74 22.20 -8.57 -2.01
C ASP A 74 22.91 -8.91 -0.71
N ARG A 75 24.18 -9.29 -0.81
CA ARG A 75 25.02 -9.53 0.38
C ARG A 75 25.97 -8.36 0.57
N GLU A 76 25.92 -7.77 1.76
CA GLU A 76 26.92 -6.78 2.14
C GLU A 76 28.28 -7.47 2.37
N LEU A 77 29.30 -6.95 1.69
CA LEU A 77 30.66 -7.48 1.70
C LEU A 77 31.33 -7.42 3.10
N MET A 78 30.88 -6.53 3.98
CA MET A 78 31.54 -6.23 5.26
C MET A 78 30.99 -7.03 6.45
N GLN A 79 29.68 -7.32 6.51
CA GLN A 79 29.04 -7.95 7.68
C GLN A 79 28.30 -9.26 7.37
N GLY A 80 28.31 -9.71 6.11
CA GLY A 80 27.61 -10.94 5.70
C GLY A 80 26.09 -10.87 5.86
N ARG A 81 25.53 -9.66 6.00
CA ARG A 81 24.08 -9.43 6.07
C ARG A 81 23.49 -9.58 4.67
N LEU A 82 22.37 -10.29 4.60
CA LEU A 82 21.55 -10.41 3.40
C LEU A 82 20.51 -9.30 3.43
N PHE A 83 20.50 -8.48 2.38
CA PHE A 83 19.51 -7.45 2.12
C PHE A 83 18.57 -7.99 1.05
N VAL A 84 17.28 -8.01 1.38
CA VAL A 84 16.22 -8.40 0.46
C VAL A 84 15.43 -7.15 0.13
N SER A 85 15.22 -6.91 -1.16
CA SER A 85 14.40 -5.79 -1.63
C SER A 85 13.42 -6.28 -2.68
N TYR A 86 12.20 -5.74 -2.64
CA TYR A 86 11.11 -6.10 -3.53
C TYR A 86 10.88 -4.98 -4.53
N GLN A 87 10.91 -5.30 -5.82
CA GLN A 87 10.40 -4.39 -6.83
C GLN A 87 8.89 -4.58 -6.95
N ILE A 88 8.15 -3.55 -6.57
CA ILE A 88 6.68 -3.52 -6.58
C ILE A 88 6.18 -2.64 -7.73
N CYS A 89 5.18 -3.11 -8.44
CA CYS A 89 4.57 -2.41 -9.57
C CYS A 89 3.06 -2.34 -9.37
N ALA A 90 2.47 -1.14 -9.46
CA ALA A 90 1.03 -0.95 -9.52
C ALA A 90 0.60 -0.71 -10.97
N GLU A 91 -0.36 -1.49 -11.46
CA GLU A 91 -0.86 -1.37 -12.83
C GLU A 91 -2.38 -1.20 -12.83
N HIS A 92 -2.87 -0.32 -13.69
CA HIS A 92 -4.30 -0.15 -13.93
C HIS A 92 -4.57 -0.12 -15.44
N ASN A 93 -5.44 -1.01 -15.92
CA ASN A 93 -5.79 -1.15 -17.35
C ASN A 93 -4.58 -1.28 -18.30
N GLY A 94 -3.49 -1.89 -17.84
CA GLY A 94 -2.26 -2.08 -18.62
C GLY A 94 -1.31 -0.89 -18.62
N GLU A 95 -1.61 0.18 -17.88
CA GLU A 95 -0.69 1.28 -17.62
C GLU A 95 -0.04 1.11 -16.23
N VAL A 96 1.28 1.27 -16.17
CA VAL A 96 2.03 1.30 -14.91
C VAL A 96 1.74 2.63 -14.23
N LEU A 97 1.03 2.58 -13.11
CA LEU A 97 0.75 3.75 -12.28
C LEU A 97 1.97 4.12 -11.45
N ASN A 98 2.67 3.12 -10.92
CA ASN A 98 3.82 3.32 -10.05
C ASN A 98 4.74 2.09 -10.03
N ASN A 99 6.02 2.33 -9.74
CA ASN A 99 7.05 1.32 -9.53
C ASN A 99 8.00 1.79 -8.42
N HIS A 100 8.16 0.98 -7.37
CA HIS A 100 9.08 1.24 -6.27
C HIS A 100 9.96 0.04 -5.97
N LEU A 101 11.12 0.32 -5.41
CA LEU A 101 11.93 -0.65 -4.70
C LEU A 101 11.73 -0.42 -3.21
N ILE A 102 11.25 -1.43 -2.51
CA ILE A 102 11.04 -1.37 -1.06
C ILE A 102 11.91 -2.40 -0.36
N ASP A 103 12.40 -2.06 0.82
CA ASP A 103 13.19 -2.98 1.62
C ASP A 103 12.30 -4.05 2.27
N GLU A 104 12.91 -5.18 2.64
CA GLU A 104 12.21 -6.32 3.24
C GLU A 104 11.41 -5.97 4.50
N GLN A 105 11.82 -4.93 5.21
CA GLN A 105 11.23 -4.45 6.46
C GLN A 105 10.02 -3.54 6.22
N GLU A 106 9.92 -2.94 5.04
CA GLU A 106 8.87 -2.01 4.67
C GLU A 106 7.64 -2.73 4.07
N LEU A 107 7.82 -3.96 3.58
CA LEU A 107 6.76 -4.75 2.95
C LEU A 107 5.45 -4.81 3.79
N PRO A 108 5.47 -5.10 5.10
CA PRO A 108 4.25 -5.13 5.90
C PRO A 108 3.57 -3.75 6.03
N GLN A 109 4.36 -2.67 6.03
CA GLN A 109 3.82 -1.31 6.06
C GLN A 109 3.14 -0.97 4.74
N TRP A 110 3.79 -1.27 3.61
CA TRP A 110 3.23 -0.99 2.29
C TRP A 110 1.94 -1.78 2.02
N ALA A 111 1.87 -3.03 2.48
CA ALA A 111 0.69 -3.89 2.32
C ALA A 111 -0.60 -3.35 2.96
N ARG A 112 -0.51 -2.30 3.79
CA ARG A 112 -1.66 -1.61 4.35
C ARG A 112 -2.35 -0.71 3.33
N TYR A 113 -1.55 -0.15 2.42
CA TYR A 113 -2.00 0.82 1.43
C TYR A 113 -2.42 0.12 0.14
N VAL A 114 -1.87 -1.06 -0.15
CA VAL A 114 -2.02 -1.74 -1.43
C VAL A 114 -2.25 -3.26 -1.27
N ASP A 115 -3.03 -3.86 -2.16
CA ASP A 115 -3.42 -5.27 -2.11
C ASP A 115 -2.49 -6.13 -2.98
N VAL A 116 -1.80 -7.11 -2.36
CA VAL A 116 -0.80 -7.96 -3.03
C VAL A 116 -1.43 -8.99 -3.93
N ASP A 117 -1.25 -8.84 -5.23
CA ASP A 117 -1.60 -9.89 -6.18
C ASP A 117 -0.49 -10.94 -6.24
N LEU A 118 -0.52 -11.88 -5.28
CA LEU A 118 0.39 -13.02 -5.24
C LEU A 118 0.21 -13.96 -6.43
N LYS A 119 -0.99 -14.02 -7.00
CA LYS A 119 -1.27 -14.86 -8.19
C LYS A 119 -0.52 -14.30 -9.39
N THR A 120 -0.53 -13.00 -9.58
CA THR A 120 0.25 -12.36 -10.65
C THR A 120 1.74 -12.39 -10.33
N SER A 121 2.13 -12.13 -9.08
CA SER A 121 3.54 -12.17 -8.63
C SER A 121 4.19 -13.55 -8.85
N SER A 122 3.44 -14.65 -8.72
CA SER A 122 3.95 -16.01 -8.98
C SER A 122 4.42 -16.26 -10.42
N ARG A 123 4.08 -15.37 -11.37
CA ARG A 123 4.61 -15.42 -12.73
C ARG A 123 6.03 -14.87 -12.85
N HIS A 124 6.42 -14.03 -11.90
CA HIS A 124 7.69 -13.31 -11.90
C HIS A 124 8.68 -13.88 -10.88
N LEU A 125 8.17 -14.50 -9.82
CA LEU A 125 8.96 -14.96 -8.69
C LEU A 125 8.99 -16.49 -8.60
N ASN A 126 10.01 -17.01 -7.90
CA ASN A 126 10.06 -18.43 -7.54
C ASN A 126 9.19 -18.72 -6.30
N GLU A 127 8.94 -20.00 -6.03
CA GLU A 127 8.10 -20.45 -4.91
C GLU A 127 8.60 -19.96 -3.55
N LYS A 128 9.92 -19.95 -3.33
CA LYS A 128 10.52 -19.53 -2.05
C LYS A 128 10.30 -18.03 -1.79
N ASP A 129 10.41 -17.21 -2.82
CA ASP A 129 10.18 -15.76 -2.70
C ASP A 129 8.70 -15.47 -2.42
N ILE A 130 7.79 -16.21 -3.06
CA ILE A 130 6.35 -16.12 -2.78
C ILE A 130 6.03 -16.54 -1.35
N GLU A 131 6.59 -17.65 -0.87
CA GLU A 131 6.42 -18.10 0.52
C GLU A 131 6.94 -17.06 1.52
N ASN A 132 8.10 -16.46 1.26
CA ASN A 132 8.66 -15.42 2.13
C ASN A 132 7.74 -14.18 2.20
N VAL A 133 7.24 -13.73 1.04
CA VAL A 133 6.28 -12.63 0.97
C VAL A 133 5.01 -12.98 1.76
N GLN A 134 4.42 -14.15 1.53
CA GLN A 134 3.23 -14.61 2.25
C GLN A 134 3.43 -14.63 3.77
N ASN A 135 4.55 -15.18 4.22
CA ASN A 135 4.89 -15.24 5.64
C ASN A 135 5.01 -13.84 6.26
N LYS A 136 5.59 -12.88 5.54
CA LYS A 136 5.73 -11.49 6.02
C LYS A 136 4.42 -10.71 6.04
N LEU A 137 3.52 -10.98 5.11
CA LEU A 137 2.22 -10.32 5.06
C LEU A 137 1.22 -10.90 6.06
N SER A 138 1.47 -12.12 6.54
CA SER A 138 0.61 -12.82 7.50
C SER A 138 1.07 -12.69 8.96
N ALA A 139 2.26 -12.12 9.19
CA ALA A 139 2.91 -11.98 10.50
C ALA A 139 2.62 -10.62 11.13
#